data_AF-A0A977N5K4-F1
#
_entry.id   AF-A0A977N5K4-F1
#
_cell.length_a   1.000
_cell.length_b   1.000
_cell.length_c   1.000
_cell.angle_alpha   90.00
_cell.angle_beta   90.00
_cell.angle_gamma   90.00
#
_symmetry.space_group_name_H-M   'P 1'
#
loop_
_entity.id
_entity.type
_entity.pdbx_description
1 polymer ?
#
loop_
_entity_poly.entity_id
_entity_poly.type
_entity_poly.pdbx_seq_one_letter_code
_entity_poly.pdbx_strand_id
1 'polypeptide(L)'
;EQIEESLAGNLCRCTGYRPIVDAFRVFARTDDSLYVNGALEGHSGQFICPSTGKPCSCGLKPGSEDEKLKTNRCSVDYCSPVSYSDTDGTTYTNKELIFPPELLLRKLTYLCLTGLNGLKWYRPLKLQHVIDLKARYPHAKLVVGNTEVGIEMRLKRMEYQALIYIAHIPELNQLSVNEEGMEIGAAVKLSELMKVLQTVSDEHAPYKTSSCRALIEQIKWFAGTQIRNAASIGGNICTASPISDLNPL
;
A
#
# COMPACT_ATOMS: atom_id res chain seq x y z
N GLU A 1 4.59 6.78 9.90
CA GLU A 1 4.74 5.41 9.36
C GLU A 1 3.48 4.89 8.64
N GLN A 2 2.38 4.54 9.31
CA GLN A 2 1.19 3.94 8.65
C GLN A 2 0.59 4.77 7.48
N ILE A 3 0.56 6.11 7.63
CA ILE A 3 0.14 7.03 6.56
C ILE A 3 1.06 6.89 5.34
N GLU A 4 2.37 6.92 5.54
CA GLU A 4 3.36 6.85 4.47
C GLU A 4 3.31 5.49 3.77
N GLU A 5 3.17 4.40 4.54
CA GLU A 5 2.99 3.06 3.99
C GLU A 5 1.74 2.96 3.11
N SER A 6 0.62 3.54 3.56
CA SER A 6 -0.63 3.59 2.79
C SER A 6 -0.51 4.42 1.52
N LEU A 7 0.39 5.41 1.50
CA LEU A 7 0.67 6.26 0.34
C LEU A 7 1.68 5.65 -0.63
N ALA A 8 2.48 4.67 -0.24
CA ALA A 8 3.57 4.10 -1.05
C ALA A 8 3.15 3.61 -2.45
N GLY A 9 1.90 3.16 -2.61
CA GLY A 9 1.34 2.74 -3.90
C GLY A 9 0.73 3.85 -4.77
N ASN A 10 0.77 5.11 -4.33
CA ASN A 10 0.09 6.23 -4.99
C ASN A 10 1.12 7.16 -5.62
N LEU A 11 1.04 7.39 -6.93
CA LEU A 11 1.96 8.27 -7.66
C LEU A 11 1.37 9.67 -7.88
N CYS A 12 2.08 10.71 -7.42
CA CYS A 12 1.77 12.10 -7.72
C CYS A 12 2.97 12.78 -8.39
N ARG A 13 2.76 13.32 -9.60
CA ARG A 13 3.85 13.92 -10.38
C ARG A 13 4.15 15.37 -10.00
N CYS A 14 3.22 16.06 -9.34
CA CYS A 14 3.27 17.53 -9.21
C CYS A 14 3.66 18.02 -7.80
N THR A 15 3.11 17.41 -6.74
CA THR A 15 3.16 18.01 -5.39
C THR A 15 4.46 17.78 -4.64
N GLY A 16 5.31 16.86 -5.10
CA GLY A 16 6.46 16.38 -4.34
C GLY A 16 6.07 15.73 -3.00
N TYR A 17 4.81 15.29 -2.85
CA TYR A 17 4.19 14.64 -1.68
C TYR A 17 4.13 15.43 -0.37
N ARG A 18 5.04 16.38 -0.12
CA ARG A 18 5.07 17.16 1.12
C ARG A 18 3.71 17.70 1.55
N PRO A 19 2.96 18.46 0.73
CA PRO A 19 1.66 19.00 1.16
C PRO A 19 0.60 17.91 1.40
N ILE A 20 0.73 16.73 0.78
CA ILE A 20 -0.20 15.60 1.01
C ILE A 20 0.09 14.95 2.36
N VAL A 21 1.36 14.70 2.67
CA VAL A 21 1.79 14.15 3.96
C VAL A 21 1.45 15.11 5.08
N ASP A 22 1.73 16.40 4.90
CA ASP A 22 1.40 17.45 5.87
C ASP A 22 -0.12 17.48 6.17
N ALA A 23 -0.97 17.32 5.15
CA ALA A 23 -2.42 17.25 5.34
C ALA A 23 -2.88 16.01 6.13
N PHE A 24 -2.20 14.87 6.01
CA PHE A 24 -2.56 13.66 6.75
C PHE A 24 -2.03 13.63 8.19
N ARG A 25 -1.02 14.46 8.53
CA ARG A 25 -0.45 14.52 9.88
C ARG A 25 -1.49 14.85 10.95
N VAL A 26 -2.54 15.59 10.59
CA VAL A 26 -3.66 15.95 11.47
C VAL A 26 -4.39 14.74 12.06
N PHE A 27 -4.27 13.57 11.42
CA PHE A 27 -4.87 12.31 11.85
C PHE A 27 -3.89 11.41 12.61
N ALA A 28 -2.63 11.81 12.74
CA ALA A 28 -1.61 11.07 13.48
C ALA A 28 -1.39 11.69 14.86
N ARG A 29 -1.07 10.85 15.84
CA ARG A 29 -0.50 11.30 17.11
C ARG A 29 1.00 11.53 16.88
N THR A 30 1.38 12.71 16.41
CA THR A 30 2.79 13.07 16.21
C THR A 30 3.35 13.77 17.44
N ASP A 31 4.59 13.44 17.79
CA ASP A 31 5.45 14.33 18.57
C ASP A 31 6.09 15.30 17.59
N ASP A 32 5.48 16.48 17.44
CA ASP A 32 5.94 17.48 16.48
C ASP A 32 7.25 18.17 16.89
N SER A 33 7.81 17.84 18.07
CA SER A 33 9.04 18.47 18.60
C SER A 33 10.20 18.49 17.61
N LEU A 34 10.32 17.47 16.75
CA LEU A 34 11.35 17.38 15.72
C LEU A 34 11.18 18.37 14.56
N TYR A 35 9.99 18.94 14.36
CA TYR A 35 9.68 19.90 13.30
C TYR A 35 9.42 21.32 13.82
N VAL A 36 9.14 21.51 15.12
CA VAL A 36 8.96 22.85 15.72
C VAL A 36 10.30 23.49 16.14
N ASN A 37 11.39 22.72 16.28
CA ASN A 37 12.70 23.21 16.70
C ASN A 37 13.45 24.09 15.66
N GLY A 38 12.78 24.58 14.62
CA GLY A 38 13.34 25.56 13.68
C GLY A 38 12.92 27.02 13.93
N ALA A 39 11.98 27.29 14.86
CA ALA A 39 11.35 28.61 14.97
C ALA A 39 11.78 29.45 16.18
N LEU A 40 12.61 28.96 17.10
CA LEU A 40 12.87 29.65 18.37
C LEU A 40 14.34 29.88 18.76
N GLU A 41 15.31 29.57 17.91
CA GLU A 41 16.70 30.00 18.16
C GLU A 41 17.20 30.92 17.04
N GLY A 42 17.41 32.19 17.40
CA GLY A 42 17.80 33.24 16.49
C GLY A 42 19.13 32.96 15.80
N HIS A 43 19.09 32.78 14.47
CA HIS A 43 20.28 32.83 13.65
C HIS A 43 20.06 33.73 12.43
N SER A 44 20.97 34.72 12.35
CA SER A 44 21.26 35.64 11.27
C SER A 44 20.80 35.24 9.85
N GLY A 45 19.75 35.90 9.37
CA GLY A 45 19.77 36.62 8.09
C GLY A 45 19.98 35.88 6.76
N GLN A 46 19.81 34.56 6.67
CA GLN A 46 19.81 33.86 5.36
C GLN A 46 18.45 33.23 5.04
N PHE A 47 17.86 33.68 3.93
CA PHE A 47 16.62 33.12 3.38
C PHE A 47 16.84 31.65 2.96
N ILE A 48 16.06 30.74 3.55
CA ILE A 48 16.07 29.31 3.21
C ILE A 48 14.94 29.03 2.23
N CYS A 49 15.26 28.37 1.11
CA CYS A 49 14.28 28.08 0.06
C CYS A 49 13.25 27.03 0.50
N PRO A 50 11.95 27.27 0.33
CA PRO A 50 10.91 26.29 0.64
C PRO A 50 11.02 25.00 -0.18
N SER A 51 11.55 25.09 -1.40
CA SER A 51 11.65 23.96 -2.34
C SER A 51 12.89 23.10 -2.13
N THR A 52 13.97 23.64 -1.55
CA THR A 52 15.25 22.91 -1.42
C THR A 52 15.72 22.72 0.02
N GLY A 53 15.13 23.42 0.99
CA GLY A 53 15.54 23.35 2.40
C GLY A 53 16.98 23.84 2.65
N LYS A 54 17.58 24.55 1.69
CA LYS A 54 18.95 25.11 1.75
C LYS A 54 18.92 26.61 1.40
N PRO A 55 19.97 27.38 1.77
CA PRO A 55 20.10 28.77 1.33
C PRO A 55 20.08 28.84 -0.20
N CYS A 56 19.13 29.58 -0.79
CA CYS A 56 19.07 29.82 -2.24
C CYS A 56 19.21 31.31 -2.55
N SER A 57 19.71 31.61 -3.75
CA SER A 57 19.76 32.97 -4.33
C SER A 57 18.41 33.47 -4.85
N CYS A 58 17.33 32.73 -4.58
CA CYS A 58 16.00 32.96 -5.15
C CYS A 58 15.17 34.01 -4.37
N GLY A 59 15.72 34.57 -3.29
CA GLY A 59 15.18 35.73 -2.58
C GLY A 59 15.82 37.04 -3.03
N LEU A 60 15.03 38.12 -3.09
CA LEU A 60 15.49 39.48 -3.41
C LEU A 60 16.59 39.93 -2.44
N LYS A 61 17.72 40.40 -2.97
CA LYS A 61 18.82 40.98 -2.18
C LYS A 61 18.41 42.37 -1.67
N PRO A 62 18.72 42.75 -0.42
CA PRO A 62 18.53 44.11 0.04
C PRO A 62 19.70 44.96 -0.47
N GLY A 63 19.43 45.85 -1.41
CA GLY A 63 20.42 46.78 -1.94
C GLY A 63 19.79 48.14 -2.21
N SER A 64 20.24 49.13 -1.43
CA SER A 64 20.33 50.58 -1.67
C SER A 64 19.10 51.34 -2.21
N GLU A 65 18.85 52.44 -1.50
CA GLU A 65 17.80 53.43 -1.62
C GLU A 65 17.54 54.00 -3.04
N ASP A 66 16.25 54.28 -3.24
CA ASP A 66 15.64 55.48 -3.81
C ASP A 66 14.88 55.46 -5.15
N GLU A 67 13.74 56.15 -5.05
CA GLU A 67 12.83 56.71 -6.07
C GLU A 67 11.65 55.89 -6.66
N LYS A 68 10.49 56.15 -6.04
CA LYS A 68 9.18 56.54 -6.64
C LYS A 68 8.61 55.67 -7.78
N LEU A 69 7.51 54.95 -7.52
CA LEU A 69 6.14 55.34 -7.95
C LEU A 69 5.09 54.32 -7.45
N LYS A 70 3.90 54.85 -7.15
CA LYS A 70 2.70 54.23 -6.57
C LYS A 70 2.24 52.96 -7.31
N THR A 71 2.02 51.85 -6.60
CA THR A 71 0.76 51.07 -6.60
C THR A 71 0.74 49.94 -5.57
N ASN A 72 -0.40 49.83 -4.87
CA ASN A 72 -0.88 48.75 -4.00
C ASN A 72 -0.01 48.26 -2.83
N ARG A 73 -0.47 48.63 -1.63
CA ARG A 73 -0.21 47.91 -0.38
C ARG A 73 -0.66 46.46 -0.54
N CYS A 74 0.29 45.54 -0.74
CA CYS A 74 0.14 44.17 -0.25
C CYS A 74 1.10 44.02 0.91
N SER A 75 0.55 43.94 2.12
CA SER A 75 1.23 43.44 3.30
C SER A 75 1.80 42.08 2.95
N VAL A 76 3.11 42.00 2.75
CA VAL A 76 3.82 40.73 2.63
C VAL A 76 3.92 40.20 4.04
N ASP A 77 2.83 39.56 4.47
CA ASP A 77 2.78 38.74 5.65
C ASP A 77 3.96 37.78 5.58
N TYR A 78 4.75 37.76 6.66
CA TYR A 78 5.62 36.64 6.96
C TYR A 78 4.79 35.38 6.69
N CYS A 79 5.20 34.57 5.71
CA CYS A 79 4.70 33.20 5.62
C CYS A 79 5.20 32.48 6.87
N SER A 80 4.44 32.63 7.96
CA SER A 80 4.36 31.64 9.02
C SER A 80 4.19 30.28 8.35
N PRO A 81 4.78 29.21 8.90
CA PRO A 81 4.37 27.86 8.53
C PRO A 81 2.85 27.86 8.61
N VAL A 82 2.17 27.70 7.46
CA VAL A 82 0.73 27.55 7.47
C VAL A 82 0.51 26.28 8.27
N SER A 83 0.08 26.44 9.52
CA SER A 83 -0.52 25.35 10.27
C SER A 83 -1.71 24.93 9.44
N TYR A 84 -1.54 23.92 8.59
CA TYR A 84 -2.52 23.54 7.58
C TYR A 84 -3.77 22.90 8.19
N SER A 85 -3.99 23.07 9.49
CA SER A 85 -5.10 22.48 10.20
C SER A 85 -5.42 23.25 11.48
N ASP A 86 -6.35 24.20 11.36
CA ASP A 86 -7.31 24.48 12.45
C ASP A 86 -8.25 23.26 12.67
N THR A 87 -8.16 22.26 11.78
CA THR A 87 -8.93 21.02 11.81
C THR A 87 -8.27 20.00 12.73
N ASP A 88 -8.87 19.74 13.89
CA ASP A 88 -8.52 18.62 14.74
C ASP A 88 -9.04 17.32 14.12
N GLY A 89 -8.14 16.50 13.54
CA GLY A 89 -8.48 15.22 12.93
C GLY A 89 -9.11 14.22 13.90
N THR A 90 -8.98 14.42 15.21
CA THR A 90 -9.63 13.58 16.23
C THR A 90 -11.14 13.85 16.36
N THR A 91 -11.62 14.99 15.85
CA THR A 91 -13.05 15.36 15.84
C THR A 91 -13.85 14.66 14.74
N TYR A 92 -13.17 14.03 13.77
CA TYR A 92 -13.79 13.13 12.80
C TYR A 92 -14.32 11.89 13.53
N THR A 93 -15.54 12.02 14.03
CA THR A 93 -16.29 10.95 14.69
C THR A 93 -17.12 10.21 13.64
N ASN A 94 -16.91 8.88 13.57
CA ASN A 94 -17.67 7.82 12.90
C ASN A 94 -18.97 8.23 12.18
N LYS A 95 -18.87 9.01 11.09
CA LYS A 95 -19.89 9.09 10.04
C LYS A 95 -19.46 8.27 8.82
N GLU A 96 -18.82 7.14 9.10
CA GLU A 96 -18.44 6.18 8.07
C GLU A 96 -19.70 5.57 7.46
N LEU A 97 -19.56 5.17 6.19
CA LEU A 97 -20.62 4.44 5.53
C LEU A 97 -20.85 3.11 6.28
N ILE A 98 -22.12 2.80 6.55
CA ILE A 98 -22.47 1.50 7.10
C ILE A 98 -22.14 0.41 6.09
N PHE A 99 -21.69 -0.75 6.58
CA PHE A 99 -21.56 -1.92 5.75
C PHE A 99 -22.97 -2.39 5.33
N PRO A 100 -23.24 -2.63 4.02
CA PRO A 100 -24.57 -3.05 3.56
C PRO A 100 -25.04 -4.35 4.25
N PRO A 101 -26.14 -4.32 5.03
CA PRO A 101 -26.59 -5.48 5.80
C PRO A 101 -26.88 -6.72 4.95
N GLU A 102 -27.31 -6.54 3.70
CA GLU A 102 -27.60 -7.63 2.75
C GLU A 102 -26.36 -8.47 2.44
N LEU A 103 -25.17 -7.86 2.48
CA LEU A 103 -23.91 -8.56 2.21
C LEU A 103 -23.47 -9.42 3.40
N LEU A 104 -23.88 -9.11 4.63
CA LEU A 104 -23.61 -9.94 5.82
C LEU A 104 -24.38 -11.26 5.77
N LEU A 105 -25.59 -11.23 5.19
CA LEU A 105 -26.46 -12.41 5.06
C LEU A 105 -26.13 -13.26 3.83
N ARG A 106 -25.26 -12.77 2.94
CA ARG A 106 -24.97 -13.41 1.67
C ARG A 106 -24.13 -14.67 1.85
N LYS A 107 -24.71 -15.83 1.52
CA LYS A 107 -23.97 -17.10 1.43
C LYS A 107 -23.15 -17.14 0.15
N LEU A 108 -21.89 -17.56 0.26
CA LEU A 108 -21.06 -17.81 -0.91
C LEU A 108 -21.62 -19.02 -1.68
N THR A 109 -21.68 -18.89 -3.00
CA THR A 109 -22.11 -19.96 -3.92
C THR A 109 -21.03 -20.26 -4.96
N TYR A 110 -21.05 -21.48 -5.49
CA TYR A 110 -20.29 -21.79 -6.69
C TYR A 110 -20.76 -20.92 -7.86
N LEU A 111 -19.84 -20.35 -8.64
CA LEU A 111 -20.18 -19.60 -9.86
C LEU A 111 -19.44 -20.15 -11.07
N CYS A 112 -20.12 -20.14 -12.22
CA CYS A 112 -19.57 -20.36 -13.54
C CYS A 112 -20.11 -19.26 -14.44
N LEU A 113 -19.25 -18.33 -14.83
CA LEU A 113 -19.58 -17.21 -15.69
C LEU A 113 -18.96 -17.42 -17.07
N THR A 114 -19.65 -16.95 -18.10
CA THR A 114 -19.13 -16.94 -19.48
C THR A 114 -18.93 -15.49 -19.89
N GLY A 115 -17.68 -15.11 -20.13
CA GLY A 115 -17.30 -13.81 -20.63
C GLY A 115 -17.31 -13.74 -22.15
N LEU A 116 -16.77 -12.63 -22.67
CA LEU A 116 -16.53 -12.44 -24.09
C LEU A 116 -15.62 -13.54 -24.65
N ASN A 117 -15.79 -13.86 -25.94
CA ASN A 117 -15.03 -14.89 -26.66
C ASN A 117 -15.10 -16.29 -26.03
N GLY A 118 -16.13 -16.56 -25.21
CA GLY A 118 -16.33 -17.87 -24.59
C GLY A 118 -15.48 -18.14 -23.35
N LEU A 119 -14.72 -17.15 -22.86
CA LEU A 119 -13.91 -17.28 -21.64
C LEU A 119 -14.78 -17.76 -20.47
N LYS A 120 -14.40 -18.87 -19.85
CA LYS A 120 -15.07 -19.39 -18.65
C LYS A 120 -14.37 -18.88 -17.39
N TRP A 121 -15.14 -18.39 -16.43
CA TRP A 121 -14.64 -18.02 -15.10
C TRP A 121 -15.36 -18.83 -14.03
N TYR A 122 -14.60 -19.58 -13.25
CA TYR A 122 -15.11 -20.46 -12.21
C TYR A 122 -14.75 -19.93 -10.83
N ARG A 123 -15.72 -19.96 -9.90
CA ARG A 123 -15.51 -19.73 -8.47
C ARG A 123 -15.91 -20.96 -7.68
N PRO A 124 -15.02 -21.95 -7.52
CA PRO A 124 -15.21 -23.04 -6.58
C PRO A 124 -15.18 -22.55 -5.12
N LEU A 125 -15.76 -23.35 -4.23
CA LEU A 125 -15.76 -23.14 -2.76
C LEU A 125 -15.22 -24.34 -1.98
N LYS A 126 -14.78 -25.39 -2.70
CA LYS A 126 -14.20 -26.61 -2.13
C LYS A 126 -12.96 -26.96 -2.92
N LEU A 127 -11.92 -27.43 -2.24
CA LEU A 127 -10.66 -27.79 -2.88
C LEU A 127 -10.85 -28.86 -3.97
N GLN A 128 -11.69 -29.87 -3.71
CA GLN A 128 -11.98 -30.92 -4.69
C GLN A 128 -12.47 -30.36 -6.03
N HIS A 129 -13.34 -29.35 -6.02
CA HIS A 129 -13.83 -28.74 -7.26
C HIS A 129 -12.71 -28.02 -8.03
N VAL A 130 -11.69 -27.47 -7.35
CA VAL A 130 -10.51 -26.89 -8.02
C VAL A 130 -9.74 -27.99 -8.75
N ILE A 131 -9.52 -29.12 -8.10
CA ILE A 131 -8.82 -30.28 -8.66
C ILE A 131 -9.57 -30.81 -9.88
N ASP A 132 -10.88 -31.01 -9.77
CA ASP A 132 -11.73 -31.49 -10.87
C ASP A 132 -11.72 -30.52 -12.06
N LEU A 133 -11.77 -29.21 -11.79
CA LEU A 133 -11.69 -28.17 -12.82
C LEU A 133 -10.32 -28.14 -13.49
N LYS A 134 -9.23 -28.32 -12.73
CA LYS A 134 -7.88 -28.41 -13.30
C LYS A 134 -7.64 -29.70 -14.09
N ALA A 135 -8.26 -30.81 -13.70
CA ALA A 135 -8.24 -32.03 -14.49
C ALA A 135 -9.00 -31.85 -15.82
N ARG A 136 -10.15 -31.17 -15.80
CA ARG A 136 -10.94 -30.88 -17.00
C ARG A 136 -10.33 -29.81 -17.90
N TYR A 137 -9.71 -28.78 -17.30
CA TYR A 137 -9.06 -27.68 -17.98
C TYR A 137 -7.61 -27.55 -17.51
N PRO A 138 -6.69 -28.41 -17.99
CA PRO A 138 -5.30 -28.43 -17.53
C PRO A 138 -4.59 -27.08 -17.70
N HIS A 139 -4.91 -26.33 -18.75
CA HIS A 139 -4.35 -25.01 -19.03
C HIS A 139 -5.08 -23.85 -18.35
N ALA A 140 -6.14 -24.12 -17.56
CA ALA A 140 -6.82 -23.06 -16.84
C ALA A 140 -5.88 -22.41 -15.82
N LYS A 141 -5.81 -21.07 -15.86
CA LYS A 141 -5.00 -20.30 -14.93
C LYS A 141 -5.74 -20.18 -13.60
N LEU A 142 -5.05 -20.46 -12.51
CA LEU A 142 -5.56 -20.20 -11.17
C LEU A 142 -5.41 -18.70 -10.87
N VAL A 143 -6.45 -18.09 -10.32
CA VAL A 143 -6.49 -16.65 -10.06
C VAL A 143 -6.82 -16.40 -8.59
N VAL A 144 -6.06 -15.51 -7.96
CA VAL A 144 -6.30 -14.99 -6.61
C VAL A 144 -6.42 -13.47 -6.64
N GLY A 145 -5.28 -12.76 -6.68
CA GLY A 145 -5.24 -11.29 -6.73
C GLY A 145 -5.32 -10.69 -8.12
N ASN A 146 -5.16 -11.51 -9.17
CA ASN A 146 -5.09 -11.09 -10.57
C ASN A 146 -3.95 -10.09 -10.90
N THR A 147 -2.99 -9.91 -10.00
CA THR A 147 -1.89 -8.93 -10.14
C THR A 147 -0.86 -9.31 -11.20
N GLU A 148 -0.72 -10.60 -11.54
CA GLU A 148 0.06 -11.07 -12.69
C GLU A 148 -0.84 -11.41 -13.88
N VAL A 149 -1.87 -12.24 -13.67
CA VAL A 149 -2.76 -12.70 -14.76
C VAL A 149 -3.41 -11.53 -15.50
N GLY A 150 -3.76 -10.45 -14.79
CA GLY A 150 -4.25 -9.22 -15.42
C GLY A 150 -3.23 -8.55 -16.33
N ILE A 151 -1.93 -8.59 -15.99
CA ILE A 151 -0.84 -8.08 -16.81
C ILE A 151 -0.56 -9.00 -18.01
N GLU A 152 -0.56 -10.31 -17.80
CA GLU A 152 -0.47 -11.32 -18.87
C GLU A 152 -1.55 -11.08 -19.94
N MET A 153 -2.81 -10.91 -19.52
CA MET A 153 -3.92 -10.69 -20.45
C MET A 153 -3.88 -9.31 -21.09
N ARG A 154 -3.65 -8.24 -20.31
CA ARG A 154 -3.76 -6.86 -20.81
C ARG A 154 -2.54 -6.41 -21.61
N LEU A 155 -1.33 -6.68 -21.11
CA LEU A 155 -0.09 -6.14 -21.69
C LEU A 155 0.63 -7.18 -22.54
N LYS A 156 0.64 -8.45 -22.13
CA LYS A 156 1.25 -9.55 -22.91
C LYS A 156 0.28 -10.18 -23.91
N ARG A 157 -0.99 -9.73 -23.95
CA ARG A 157 -2.06 -10.22 -24.84
C ARG A 157 -2.27 -11.74 -24.79
N MET A 158 -2.05 -12.34 -23.62
CA MET A 158 -2.31 -13.77 -23.43
C MET A 158 -3.82 -14.02 -23.32
N GLU A 159 -4.29 -15.03 -24.05
CA GLU A 159 -5.70 -15.42 -24.02
C GLU A 159 -5.87 -16.72 -23.23
N TYR A 160 -6.77 -16.71 -22.25
CA TYR A 160 -7.13 -17.88 -21.47
C TYR A 160 -8.54 -18.32 -21.82
N GLN A 161 -8.74 -19.62 -21.97
CA GLN A 161 -10.07 -20.20 -22.21
C GLN A 161 -10.85 -20.38 -20.90
N ALA A 162 -10.15 -20.62 -19.80
CA ALA A 162 -10.73 -20.80 -18.49
C ALA A 162 -9.85 -20.19 -17.38
N LEU A 163 -10.49 -19.51 -16.44
CA LEU A 163 -9.90 -18.98 -15.23
C LEU A 163 -10.60 -19.60 -14.02
N ILE A 164 -9.84 -20.02 -13.01
CA ILE A 164 -10.37 -20.63 -11.79
C ILE A 164 -9.96 -19.75 -10.61
N TYR A 165 -10.93 -19.07 -10.01
CA TYR A 165 -10.71 -18.23 -8.85
C TYR A 165 -10.70 -19.06 -7.57
N ILE A 166 -9.55 -19.10 -6.89
CA ILE A 166 -9.31 -19.99 -5.75
C ILE A 166 -9.23 -19.26 -4.41
N ALA A 167 -9.44 -17.94 -4.37
CA ALA A 167 -9.27 -17.18 -3.11
C ALA A 167 -10.32 -17.51 -2.04
N HIS A 168 -11.44 -18.14 -2.40
CA HIS A 168 -12.50 -18.55 -1.46
C HIS A 168 -12.38 -20.01 -1.00
N ILE A 169 -11.28 -20.69 -1.30
CA ILE A 169 -11.03 -22.05 -0.84
C ILE A 169 -10.46 -21.98 0.58
N PRO A 170 -11.17 -22.47 1.62
CA PRO A 170 -10.73 -22.32 3.00
C PRO A 170 -9.33 -22.89 3.25
N GLU A 171 -9.05 -24.08 2.73
CA GLU A 171 -7.78 -24.80 2.88
C GLU A 171 -6.59 -23.99 2.36
N LEU A 172 -6.80 -23.15 1.33
CA LEU A 172 -5.73 -22.33 0.73
C LEU A 172 -5.53 -20.98 1.43
N ASN A 173 -6.37 -20.64 2.41
CA ASN A 173 -6.24 -19.41 3.21
C ASN A 173 -5.89 -19.72 4.67
N GLN A 174 -5.54 -20.96 5.00
CA GLN A 174 -5.09 -21.32 6.34
C GLN A 174 -3.67 -20.81 6.56
N LEU A 175 -3.40 -20.37 7.79
CA LEU A 175 -2.07 -20.06 8.26
C LEU A 175 -1.96 -20.65 9.67
N SER A 176 -1.01 -21.57 9.86
CA SER A 176 -0.76 -22.23 11.14
C SER A 176 0.71 -22.11 11.51
N VAL A 177 0.96 -21.89 12.80
CA VAL A 177 2.30 -21.90 13.38
C VAL A 177 2.40 -23.10 14.31
N ASN A 178 3.41 -23.93 14.11
CA ASN A 178 3.69 -25.12 14.90
C ASN A 178 5.14 -25.10 15.40
N GLU A 179 5.56 -26.14 16.12
CA GLU A 179 6.92 -26.20 16.67
C GLU A 179 8.02 -26.29 15.60
N GLU A 180 7.69 -26.84 14.42
CA GLU A 180 8.62 -27.04 13.30
C GLU A 180 8.71 -25.84 12.36
N GLY A 181 7.70 -24.95 12.36
CA GLY A 181 7.66 -23.77 11.50
C GLY A 181 6.25 -23.23 11.28
N MET A 182 6.03 -22.67 10.08
CA MET A 182 4.77 -22.05 9.70
C MET A 182 4.30 -22.62 8.36
N GLU A 183 3.04 -23.07 8.31
CA GLU A 183 2.39 -23.49 7.09
C GLU A 183 1.50 -22.35 6.57
N ILE A 184 1.73 -21.93 5.33
CA ILE A 184 1.04 -20.80 4.71
C ILE A 184 0.24 -21.28 3.51
N GLY A 185 -1.08 -21.08 3.54
CA GLY A 185 -1.95 -21.35 2.42
C GLY A 185 -1.62 -20.49 1.19
N ALA A 186 -1.67 -21.09 0.01
CA ALA A 186 -1.26 -20.45 -1.24
C ALA A 186 -2.09 -19.19 -1.64
N ALA A 187 -3.30 -19.05 -1.10
CA ALA A 187 -4.19 -17.91 -1.36
C ALA A 187 -4.06 -16.78 -0.32
N VAL A 188 -3.30 -16.99 0.76
CA VAL A 188 -3.03 -15.97 1.79
C VAL A 188 -2.42 -14.73 1.16
N LYS A 189 -2.95 -13.57 1.55
CA LYS A 189 -2.51 -12.26 1.02
C LYS A 189 -1.18 -11.86 1.62
N LEU A 190 -0.36 -11.14 0.86
CA LEU A 190 0.93 -10.66 1.37
C LEU A 190 0.78 -9.73 2.58
N SER A 191 -0.28 -8.91 2.62
CA SER A 191 -0.62 -8.07 3.77
C SER A 191 -0.97 -8.85 5.04
N GLU A 192 -1.69 -9.97 4.89
CA GLU A 192 -2.06 -10.86 5.99
C GLU A 192 -0.83 -11.63 6.49
N LEU A 193 -0.05 -12.17 5.55
CA LEU A 193 1.23 -12.81 5.86
C LEU A 193 2.16 -11.87 6.63
N MET A 194 2.29 -10.61 6.20
CA MET A 194 3.14 -9.62 6.88
C MET A 194 2.73 -9.40 8.34
N LYS A 195 1.42 -9.32 8.62
CA LYS A 195 0.91 -9.17 10.00
C LYS A 195 1.30 -10.36 10.86
N VAL A 196 1.11 -11.58 10.35
CA VAL A 196 1.42 -12.78 11.13
C VAL A 196 2.93 -12.95 11.33
N LEU A 197 3.74 -12.66 10.31
CA LEU A 197 5.19 -12.67 10.43
C LEU A 197 5.69 -11.70 11.52
N GLN A 198 5.09 -10.51 11.61
CA GLN A 198 5.39 -9.54 12.65
C GLN A 198 5.02 -10.09 14.03
N THR A 199 3.79 -10.59 14.21
CA THR A 199 3.35 -11.21 15.47
C THR A 199 4.29 -12.34 15.93
N VAL A 200 4.62 -13.27 15.03
CA VAL A 200 5.54 -14.38 15.33
C VAL A 200 6.94 -13.87 15.67
N SER A 201 7.40 -12.81 15.01
CA SER A 201 8.71 -12.20 15.25
C SER A 201 8.79 -11.50 16.61
N ASP A 202 7.68 -10.96 17.11
CA ASP A 202 7.57 -10.32 18.42
C ASP A 202 7.41 -11.34 19.57
N GLU A 203 6.71 -12.45 19.32
CA GLU A 203 6.43 -13.48 20.34
C GLU A 203 7.56 -14.50 20.55
N HIS A 204 8.42 -14.70 19.55
CA HIS A 204 9.47 -15.71 19.58
C HIS A 204 10.88 -15.11 19.61
N ALA A 205 11.83 -15.88 20.15
CA ALA A 205 13.22 -15.46 20.24
C ALA A 205 13.85 -15.20 18.85
N PRO A 206 14.73 -14.20 18.69
CA PRO A 206 15.27 -13.78 17.38
C PRO A 206 15.94 -14.87 16.54
N TYR A 207 16.51 -15.90 17.17
CA TYR A 207 17.16 -17.01 16.47
C TYR A 207 16.16 -17.98 15.80
N LYS A 208 14.89 -17.97 16.23
CA LYS A 208 13.81 -18.78 15.64
C LYS A 208 13.09 -18.06 14.49
N THR A 209 13.29 -16.74 14.35
CA THR A 209 12.49 -15.88 13.47
C THR A 209 13.33 -15.21 12.38
N SER A 210 14.55 -15.69 12.12
CA SER A 210 15.45 -15.14 11.11
C SER A 210 14.80 -15.08 9.72
N SER A 211 14.18 -16.17 9.27
CA SER A 211 13.46 -16.21 7.98
C SER A 211 12.24 -15.29 7.97
N CYS A 212 11.53 -15.17 9.10
CA CYS A 212 10.39 -14.26 9.21
C CYS A 212 10.82 -12.81 9.03
N ARG A 213 11.92 -12.42 9.67
CA ARG A 213 12.50 -11.07 9.53
C ARG A 213 12.96 -10.78 8.11
N ALA A 214 13.56 -11.75 7.43
CA ALA A 214 13.95 -11.60 6.03
C ALA A 214 12.72 -11.38 5.12
N LEU A 215 11.67 -12.17 5.32
CA LEU A 215 10.40 -11.99 4.58
C LEU A 215 9.74 -10.65 4.88
N ILE A 216 9.71 -10.20 6.13
CA ILE A 216 9.17 -8.89 6.52
C ILE A 216 9.92 -7.77 5.77
N GLU A 217 11.25 -7.83 5.74
CA GLU A 217 12.06 -6.79 5.08
C GLU A 217 11.80 -6.74 3.57
N GLN A 218 11.67 -7.89 2.90
CA GLN A 218 11.33 -7.91 1.47
C GLN A 218 9.90 -7.43 1.22
N ILE A 219 8.92 -7.89 2.00
CA ILE A 219 7.51 -7.49 1.82
C ILE A 219 7.31 -6.00 2.10
N LYS A 220 8.07 -5.40 3.03
CA LYS A 220 8.00 -3.97 3.36
C LYS A 220 8.20 -3.07 2.14
N TRP A 221 9.13 -3.43 1.27
CA TRP A 221 9.43 -2.68 0.04
C TRP A 221 8.72 -3.25 -1.20
N PHE A 222 7.95 -4.34 -1.03
CA PHE A 222 7.21 -4.97 -2.10
C PHE A 222 5.92 -4.20 -2.43
N ALA A 223 5.94 -3.50 -3.56
CA ALA A 223 4.80 -2.80 -4.14
C ALA A 223 4.05 -1.85 -3.16
N GLY A 224 2.88 -1.36 -3.55
CA GLY A 224 1.98 -0.64 -2.66
C GLY A 224 1.05 -1.55 -1.86
N THR A 225 0.46 -1.03 -0.78
CA THR A 225 -0.54 -1.72 0.06
C THR A 225 -1.70 -2.32 -0.76
N GLN A 226 -2.12 -1.65 -1.82
CA GLN A 226 -3.17 -2.09 -2.74
C GLN A 226 -2.81 -3.44 -3.40
N ILE A 227 -1.56 -3.59 -3.84
CA ILE A 227 -1.06 -4.84 -4.44
C ILE A 227 -0.92 -5.91 -3.36
N ARG A 228 -0.36 -5.58 -2.18
CA ARG A 228 -0.19 -6.53 -1.07
C ARG A 228 -1.53 -7.05 -0.51
N ASN A 229 -2.60 -6.27 -0.59
CA ASN A 229 -3.95 -6.67 -0.19
C ASN A 229 -4.61 -7.63 -1.20
N ALA A 230 -4.15 -7.66 -2.45
CA ALA A 230 -4.71 -8.53 -3.49
C ALA A 230 -3.84 -9.75 -3.79
N ALA A 231 -2.53 -9.54 -3.94
CA ALA A 231 -1.53 -10.55 -4.27
C ALA A 231 -1.44 -11.61 -3.19
N SER A 232 -1.29 -12.87 -3.60
CA SER A 232 -1.10 -13.99 -2.68
C SER A 232 0.31 -14.56 -2.78
N ILE A 233 0.75 -15.20 -1.70
CA ILE A 233 2.07 -15.84 -1.63
C ILE A 233 2.24 -16.94 -2.69
N GLY A 234 1.24 -17.80 -2.86
CA GLY A 234 1.28 -18.84 -3.90
C GLY A 234 1.26 -18.26 -5.31
N GLY A 235 0.60 -17.11 -5.51
CA GLY A 235 0.66 -16.38 -6.76
C GLY A 235 2.08 -15.88 -7.06
N ASN A 236 2.76 -15.30 -6.06
CA ASN A 236 4.15 -14.84 -6.21
C ASN A 236 5.10 -16.01 -6.56
N ILE A 237 4.98 -17.14 -5.84
CA ILE A 237 5.79 -18.33 -6.06
C ILE A 237 5.55 -18.91 -7.47
N CYS A 238 4.29 -19.21 -7.81
CA CYS A 238 3.95 -19.85 -9.08
C CYS A 238 4.16 -18.97 -10.31
N THR A 239 4.16 -17.65 -10.17
CA THR A 239 4.57 -16.74 -11.26
C THR A 239 6.03 -16.95 -11.64
N ALA A 240 6.87 -17.37 -10.68
CA ALA A 240 8.29 -17.67 -10.88
C ALA A 240 9.03 -16.56 -11.66
N SER A 241 8.73 -15.30 -11.32
CA SER A 241 9.41 -14.16 -11.92
C SER A 241 10.92 -14.26 -11.66
N PRO A 242 11.79 -14.04 -12.67
CA PRO A 242 13.24 -14.01 -12.49
C PRO A 242 13.72 -12.94 -11.50
N ILE A 243 12.86 -11.97 -11.20
CA ILE A 243 13.10 -10.85 -10.28
C ILE A 243 12.11 -10.87 -9.10
N SER A 244 11.62 -12.05 -8.70
CA SER A 244 10.81 -12.14 -7.47
C SER A 244 11.69 -11.86 -6.25
N ASP A 245 11.25 -10.98 -5.37
CA ASP A 245 11.95 -10.69 -4.11
C ASP A 245 11.75 -11.81 -3.06
N LEU A 246 10.69 -12.62 -3.19
CA LEU A 246 10.35 -13.63 -2.19
C LEU A 246 10.88 -15.03 -2.52
N ASN A 247 11.00 -15.40 -3.80
CA ASN A 247 11.48 -16.74 -4.18
C ASN A 247 12.95 -17.04 -3.83
N PRO A 248 13.87 -16.05 -3.77
CA PRO A 248 15.25 -16.30 -3.34
C PRO A 248 15.43 -16.59 -1.85
N LEU A 249 14.41 -16.30 -1.02
CA LEU A 249 14.40 -16.55 0.42
C LEU A 249 13.89 -17.96 0.75
#